data_AF-A0A2G2ZRR2-F1
#
_entry.id   AF-A0A2G2ZRR2-F1
#
_cell.length_a   1.000
_cell.length_b   1.000
_cell.length_c   1.000
_cell.angle_alpha   90.00
_cell.angle_beta   90.00
_cell.angle_gamma   90.00
#
_symmetry.space_group_name_H-M   'P 1'
#
loop_
_entity.id
_entity.type
_entity.pdbx_description
1 polymer ?
#
loop_
_entity_poly.entity_id
_entity_poly.type
_entity_poly.pdbx_seq_one_letter_code
_entity_poly.pdbx_strand_id
1 'polypeptide(L)'
;MPSFKKIVKKVYKAASKSLDFQNEAAEVSNQVNRWAKKKTNGLIEEIFPPGIVDEMTRLMFANAENGVRSLMLQKPKTMNFISSMEASNVLEGLGLTLPFSPGGFTKMVDSTLAKYLCVSEIFHKSFIEVNEEGTEAAAVTASRFKLTGSARIIEKPIDFVADHPFLFLIRDESTGVVVIIGSLLNPLAG
;
A
#
# COMPACT_ATOMS: atom_id res chain seq x y z
N MET A 1 18.65 -14.85 21.60
CA MET A 1 18.09 -14.29 20.35
C MET A 1 18.78 -12.96 20.05
N PRO A 2 19.00 -12.57 18.78
CA PRO A 2 19.46 -11.22 18.45
C PRO A 2 18.44 -10.19 18.95
N SER A 3 18.90 -9.02 19.40
CA SER A 3 18.01 -7.94 19.81
C SER A 3 17.11 -7.50 18.65
N PHE A 4 15.89 -7.04 18.97
CA PHE A 4 14.93 -6.60 17.97
C PHE A 4 15.51 -5.56 17.00
N LYS A 5 16.29 -4.60 17.53
CA LYS A 5 17.01 -3.60 16.73
C LYS A 5 17.94 -4.20 15.67
N LYS A 6 18.61 -5.32 15.98
CA LYS A 6 19.48 -6.03 15.03
C LYS A 6 18.67 -6.72 13.94
N ILE A 7 17.49 -7.26 14.28
CA ILE A 7 16.56 -7.88 13.31
C ILE A 7 16.02 -6.81 12.36
N VAL A 8 15.48 -5.71 12.89
CA VAL A 8 14.93 -4.59 12.10
C VAL A 8 15.96 -4.05 11.11
N LYS A 9 17.21 -3.87 11.55
CA LYS A 9 18.28 -3.38 10.68
C LYS A 9 18.73 -4.40 9.63
N LYS A 10 18.90 -5.67 10.00
CA LYS A 10 19.50 -6.68 9.09
C LYS A 10 18.49 -7.30 8.13
N VAL A 11 17.29 -7.61 8.62
CA VAL A 11 16.25 -8.33 7.85
C VAL A 11 15.38 -7.34 7.09
N TYR A 12 14.80 -6.37 7.80
CA TYR A 12 13.87 -5.41 7.21
C TYR A 12 14.57 -4.21 6.56
N LYS A 13 15.91 -4.11 6.68
CA LYS A 13 16.72 -2.97 6.22
C LYS A 13 16.15 -1.61 6.69
N ALA A 14 15.44 -1.63 7.82
CA ALA A 14 14.72 -0.48 8.33
C ALA A 14 15.59 0.29 9.34
N ALA A 15 15.38 1.61 9.38
CA ALA A 15 16.00 2.49 10.36
C ALA A 15 15.15 2.56 11.63
N SER A 16 15.79 2.63 12.79
CA SER A 16 15.13 2.88 14.07
C SER A 16 15.61 4.22 14.63
N LYS A 17 14.69 5.11 15.03
CA LYS A 17 14.99 6.38 15.68
C LYS A 17 14.30 6.43 17.05
N SER A 18 14.99 6.94 18.06
CA SER A 18 14.37 7.26 19.36
C SER A 18 13.85 8.68 19.28
N LEU A 19 12.61 8.90 19.72
CA LEU A 19 11.91 10.18 19.66
C LEU A 19 11.22 10.45 21.00
N ASP A 20 11.02 11.73 21.34
CA ASP A 20 10.34 12.14 22.57
C ASP A 20 8.84 12.31 22.31
N PHE A 21 8.08 11.25 22.54
CA PHE A 21 6.62 11.31 22.45
C PHE A 21 5.99 12.12 23.58
N GLN A 22 6.62 12.17 24.76
CA GLN A 22 6.02 12.76 25.94
C GLN A 22 5.91 14.29 25.83
N ASN A 23 6.93 14.93 25.26
CA ASN A 23 6.98 16.38 25.12
C ASN A 23 6.79 16.86 23.68
N GLU A 24 7.00 16.00 22.68
CA GLU A 24 7.04 16.40 21.26
C GLU A 24 6.11 15.55 20.36
N ALA A 25 5.05 14.94 20.88
CA ALA A 25 4.14 14.05 20.14
C ALA A 25 3.71 14.60 18.76
N ALA A 26 3.26 15.85 18.70
CA ALA A 26 2.84 16.49 17.45
C ALA A 26 3.99 16.64 16.45
N GLU A 27 5.19 16.98 16.92
CA GLU A 27 6.38 17.09 16.09
C GLU A 27 6.86 15.71 15.60
N VAL A 28 6.70 14.66 16.42
CA VAL A 28 6.96 13.28 16.00
C VAL A 28 6.02 12.88 14.86
N SER A 29 4.72 13.14 14.98
CA SER A 29 3.75 12.88 13.90
C SER A 29 4.15 13.62 12.62
N ASN A 30 4.50 14.90 12.73
CA ASN A 30 4.97 15.71 11.60
C ASN A 30 6.25 15.14 10.96
N GLN A 31 7.20 14.65 11.75
CA GLN A 31 8.41 14.01 11.23
C GLN A 31 8.08 12.76 10.40
N VAL A 32 7.15 11.92 10.86
CA VAL A 32 6.76 10.71 10.14
C VAL A 32 5.97 11.03 8.88
N ASN A 33 5.04 11.99 8.93
CA ASN A 33 4.30 12.45 7.76
C ASN A 33 5.26 13.07 6.70
N ARG A 34 6.23 13.90 7.11
CA ARG A 34 7.28 14.42 6.20
C ARG A 34 8.13 13.31 5.59
N TRP A 35 8.50 12.30 6.38
CA TRP A 35 9.24 11.14 5.89
C TRP A 35 8.43 10.37 4.84
N ALA A 36 7.15 10.13 5.09
CA ALA A 36 6.24 9.44 4.18
C ALA A 36 6.06 10.21 2.87
N LYS A 37 5.81 11.52 2.95
CA LYS A 37 5.70 12.42 1.79
C LYS A 37 6.96 12.36 0.95
N LYS A 38 8.15 12.44 1.58
CA LYS A 38 9.43 12.33 0.86
C LYS A 38 9.61 10.96 0.21
N LYS A 39 9.29 9.87 0.92
CA LYS A 39 9.48 8.50 0.41
C LYS A 39 8.53 8.13 -0.73
N THR A 40 7.37 8.76 -0.78
CA THR A 40 6.34 8.56 -1.80
C THR A 40 6.34 9.64 -2.87
N ASN A 41 7.38 10.48 -2.94
CA ASN A 41 7.49 11.59 -3.90
C ASN A 41 6.27 12.55 -3.88
N GLY A 42 5.67 12.76 -2.71
CA GLY A 42 4.52 13.64 -2.54
C GLY A 42 3.16 12.94 -2.58
N LEU A 43 3.08 11.67 -2.98
CA LEU A 43 1.80 10.98 -3.20
C LEU A 43 1.03 10.71 -1.90
N ILE A 44 1.75 10.45 -0.80
CA ILE A 44 1.17 10.30 0.54
C ILE A 44 1.63 11.48 1.39
N GLU A 45 0.78 12.51 1.47
CA GLU A 45 1.11 13.73 2.24
C GLU A 45 1.05 13.51 3.75
N GLU A 46 0.11 12.67 4.18
CA GLU A 46 -0.20 12.41 5.58
C GLU A 46 -0.60 10.94 5.75
N ILE A 47 0.11 10.23 6.64
CA ILE A 47 -0.23 8.87 7.06
C ILE A 47 -1.09 8.91 8.32
N PHE A 48 -0.65 9.69 9.32
CA PHE A 48 -1.34 9.79 10.60
C PHE A 48 -2.12 11.09 10.66
N PRO A 49 -3.46 11.05 10.86
CA PRO A 49 -4.23 12.25 11.11
C PRO A 49 -3.78 12.95 12.41
N PRO A 50 -4.09 14.25 12.57
CA PRO A 50 -3.72 14.98 13.77
C PRO A 50 -4.38 14.37 15.02
N GLY A 51 -3.63 14.29 16.12
CA GLY A 51 -4.12 13.77 17.41
C GLY A 51 -4.02 12.26 17.59
N ILE A 52 -3.60 11.49 16.59
CA ILE A 52 -3.35 10.04 16.74
C ILE A 52 -2.08 9.76 17.56
N VAL A 53 -1.07 10.63 17.46
CA VAL A 53 0.16 10.51 18.24
C VAL A 53 0.06 11.44 19.42
N ASP A 54 0.20 10.89 20.62
CA ASP A 54 0.07 11.57 21.90
C ASP A 54 1.23 11.25 22.85
N GLU A 55 1.20 11.83 24.06
CA GLU A 55 2.19 11.60 25.10
C GLU A 55 2.19 10.17 25.67
N MET A 56 1.18 9.36 25.35
CA MET A 56 1.05 7.96 25.74
C MET A 56 1.64 7.00 24.70
N THR A 57 1.89 7.50 23.49
CA THR A 57 2.55 6.75 22.41
C THR A 57 3.97 6.36 22.85
N ARG A 58 4.32 5.09 22.64
CA ARG A 58 5.64 4.53 23.03
C ARG A 58 6.42 3.95 21.87
N LEU A 59 5.73 3.56 20.80
CA LEU A 59 6.34 2.92 19.63
C LEU A 59 5.47 3.18 18.41
N MET A 60 6.10 3.52 17.29
CA MET A 60 5.45 3.66 16.00
C MET A 60 6.20 2.84 14.96
N PHE A 61 5.43 2.14 14.12
CA PHE A 61 5.94 1.52 12.91
C PHE A 61 5.34 2.25 11.73
N ALA A 62 6.21 2.72 10.83
CA ALA A 62 5.79 3.33 9.59
C ALA A 62 6.47 2.59 8.45
N ASN A 63 5.67 2.13 7.49
CA ASN A 63 6.16 1.64 6.22
C ASN A 63 5.56 2.49 5.12
N ALA A 64 6.36 2.84 4.13
CA ALA A 64 5.94 3.59 2.97
C ALA A 64 6.66 3.01 1.76
N GLU A 65 5.88 2.51 0.82
CA GLU A 65 6.36 1.96 -0.43
C GLU A 65 5.73 2.74 -1.57
N ASN A 66 6.52 3.03 -2.59
CA ASN A 66 6.01 3.67 -3.79
C ASN A 66 5.44 2.57 -4.69
N GLY A 67 4.11 2.37 -4.62
CA GLY A 67 3.39 1.36 -5.39
C GLY A 67 3.51 1.59 -6.91
N VAL A 68 3.30 0.50 -7.65
CA VAL A 68 3.44 0.39 -9.12
C VAL A 68 2.74 1.54 -9.86
N ARG A 69 3.45 2.17 -10.79
CA ARG A 69 3.02 3.35 -11.58
C ARG A 69 2.14 3.03 -12.80
N SER A 70 1.72 1.78 -12.99
CA SER A 70 1.04 1.40 -14.22
C SER A 70 0.08 0.24 -14.00
N LEU A 71 -1.20 0.49 -14.25
CA LEU A 71 -2.22 -0.52 -14.49
C LEU A 71 -2.71 -0.32 -15.92
N MET A 72 -2.86 -1.39 -16.69
CA MET A 72 -3.37 -1.31 -18.06
C MET A 72 -4.89 -1.14 -18.05
N LEU A 73 -5.40 -0.05 -18.60
CA LEU A 73 -6.82 0.12 -18.94
C LEU A 73 -6.91 0.73 -20.34
N GLN A 74 -7.68 0.12 -21.24
CA GLN A 74 -7.97 0.72 -22.55
C GLN A 74 -8.86 1.96 -22.32
N LYS A 75 -8.21 3.12 -22.20
CA LYS A 75 -8.75 4.46 -21.88
C LYS A 75 -9.41 4.54 -20.49
N PRO A 76 -8.95 5.45 -19.62
CA PRO A 76 -9.06 6.90 -19.88
C PRO A 76 -7.84 7.73 -19.44
N LYS A 77 -7.98 9.07 -19.53
CA LYS A 77 -7.16 10.11 -18.88
C LYS A 77 -6.65 9.68 -17.50
N THR A 78 -5.52 10.25 -17.06
CA THR A 78 -4.91 10.02 -15.74
C THR A 78 -5.94 9.90 -14.62
N MET A 79 -5.99 8.73 -13.99
CA MET A 79 -6.91 8.44 -12.89
C MET A 79 -6.13 8.13 -11.63
N ASN A 80 -6.49 8.81 -10.54
CA ASN A 80 -5.81 8.70 -9.24
C ASN A 80 -6.76 8.07 -8.21
N PHE A 81 -6.27 7.04 -7.53
CA PHE A 81 -6.97 6.36 -6.44
C PHE A 81 -6.18 6.52 -5.16
N ILE A 82 -6.84 7.04 -4.13
CA ILE A 82 -6.28 7.14 -2.79
C ILE A 82 -7.18 6.33 -1.87
N SER A 83 -6.59 5.38 -1.15
CA SER A 83 -7.27 4.62 -0.12
C SER A 83 -6.54 4.76 1.20
N SER A 84 -7.28 5.02 2.27
CA SER A 84 -6.76 5.08 3.64
C SER A 84 -7.70 4.33 4.57
N MET A 85 -7.14 3.53 5.46
CA MET A 85 -7.89 2.70 6.39
C MET A 85 -7.17 2.60 7.74
N GLU A 86 -7.94 2.71 8.82
CA GLU A 86 -7.56 2.23 10.14
C GLU A 86 -7.90 0.73 10.17
N ALA A 87 -6.88 -0.13 10.23
CA ALA A 87 -6.97 -1.55 9.99
C ALA A 87 -7.05 -2.39 11.27
N SER A 88 -6.97 -1.79 12.45
CA SER A 88 -6.89 -2.54 13.72
C SER A 88 -8.12 -3.40 13.92
N ASN A 89 -9.30 -2.81 13.83
CA ASN A 89 -10.57 -3.52 14.01
C ASN A 89 -10.74 -4.68 13.01
N VAL A 90 -10.29 -4.48 11.77
CA VAL A 90 -10.35 -5.52 10.72
C VAL A 90 -9.40 -6.66 11.06
N LEU A 91 -8.17 -6.37 11.46
CA LEU A 91 -7.17 -7.38 11.82
C LEU A 91 -7.57 -8.14 13.09
N GLU A 92 -8.09 -7.45 14.10
CA GLU A 92 -8.65 -8.08 15.30
C GLU A 92 -9.82 -9.00 14.97
N GLY A 93 -10.75 -8.54 14.11
CA GLY A 93 -11.88 -9.34 13.63
C GLY A 93 -11.46 -10.57 12.82
N LEU A 94 -10.30 -10.53 12.16
CA LEU A 94 -9.68 -11.68 11.48
C LEU A 94 -8.90 -12.61 12.43
N GLY A 95 -8.86 -12.32 13.74
CA GLY A 95 -8.25 -13.15 14.75
C GLY A 95 -6.83 -12.74 15.18
N LEU A 96 -6.29 -11.64 14.66
CA LEU A 96 -5.02 -11.08 15.11
C LEU A 96 -5.25 -10.23 16.36
N THR A 97 -5.35 -10.84 17.54
CA THR A 97 -5.72 -10.13 18.79
C THR A 97 -4.56 -9.86 19.73
N LEU A 98 -3.51 -10.69 19.70
CA LEU A 98 -2.36 -10.58 20.62
C LEU A 98 -1.61 -9.24 20.54
N PRO A 99 -1.37 -8.65 19.34
CA PRO A 99 -0.72 -7.34 19.25
C PRO A 99 -1.51 -6.20 19.92
N PHE A 100 -2.83 -6.31 19.95
CA PHE A 100 -3.72 -5.29 20.52
C PHE A 100 -3.93 -5.47 22.03
N SER A 101 -3.36 -6.53 22.62
CA SER A 101 -3.42 -6.81 24.05
C SER A 101 -2.09 -6.47 24.76
N PRO A 102 -2.12 -6.01 26.02
CA PRO A 102 -0.91 -5.72 26.78
C PRO A 102 0.03 -6.93 26.88
N GLY A 103 1.32 -6.69 26.63
CA GLY A 103 2.38 -7.69 26.84
C GLY A 103 2.80 -8.46 25.59
N GLY A 104 2.21 -8.16 24.44
CA GLY A 104 2.60 -8.73 23.14
C GLY A 104 4.02 -8.38 22.66
N PHE A 105 4.66 -7.36 23.27
CA PHE A 105 5.90 -6.75 22.74
C PHE A 105 7.12 -6.82 23.65
N THR A 106 7.11 -7.70 24.65
CA THR A 106 8.21 -7.87 25.63
C THR A 106 9.59 -8.16 25.03
N LYS A 107 9.65 -8.71 23.81
CA LYS A 107 10.92 -8.97 23.09
C LYS A 107 11.37 -7.82 22.17
N MET A 108 10.56 -6.77 22.00
CA MET A 108 10.86 -5.65 21.12
C MET A 108 11.52 -4.47 21.85
N VAL A 109 11.20 -4.29 23.13
CA VAL A 109 11.67 -3.15 23.95
C VAL A 109 12.31 -3.68 25.24
N ASP A 110 13.56 -3.31 25.48
CA ASP A 110 14.27 -3.59 26.74
C ASP A 110 13.80 -2.61 27.83
N SER A 111 12.57 -2.78 28.32
CA SER A 111 11.98 -1.97 29.39
C SER A 111 11.00 -2.78 30.22
N THR A 112 10.92 -2.48 31.52
CA THR A 112 9.90 -3.04 32.42
C THR A 112 8.49 -2.65 32.00
N LEU A 113 8.33 -1.60 31.17
CA LEU A 113 7.06 -1.18 30.59
C LEU A 113 6.63 -2.03 29.39
N ALA A 114 7.50 -2.88 28.84
CA ALA A 114 7.18 -3.67 27.65
C ALA A 114 6.00 -4.64 27.85
N LYS A 115 5.70 -5.02 29.10
CA LYS A 115 4.51 -5.81 29.48
C LYS A 115 3.19 -5.04 29.35
N TYR A 116 3.25 -3.71 29.24
CA TYR A 116 2.07 -2.85 29.09
C TYR A 116 1.93 -2.31 27.66
N LEU A 117 2.86 -2.62 26.77
CA LEU A 117 2.79 -2.19 25.38
C LEU A 117 1.79 -3.07 24.60
N CYS A 118 0.97 -2.40 23.80
CA CYS A 118 0.11 -2.95 22.78
C CYS A 118 0.16 -2.03 21.54
N VAL A 119 -0.40 -2.51 20.43
CA VAL A 119 -0.71 -1.67 19.27
C VAL A 119 -2.05 -1.00 19.53
N SER A 120 -2.08 0.33 19.42
CA SER A 120 -3.31 1.11 19.52
C SER A 120 -4.01 1.19 18.17
N GLU A 121 -3.30 1.62 17.13
CA GLU A 121 -3.85 1.76 15.78
C GLU A 121 -2.87 1.28 14.70
N ILE A 122 -3.42 0.84 13.56
CA ILE A 122 -2.68 0.49 12.35
C ILE A 122 -3.29 1.26 11.19
N PHE A 123 -2.55 2.23 10.67
CA PHE A 123 -2.96 2.99 9.49
C PHE A 123 -2.31 2.43 8.23
N HIS A 124 -3.14 2.05 7.26
CA HIS A 124 -2.71 1.68 5.92
C HIS A 124 -3.22 2.70 4.92
N LYS A 125 -2.30 3.31 4.16
CA LYS A 125 -2.63 4.25 3.09
C LYS A 125 -1.92 3.85 1.81
N SER A 126 -2.65 3.84 0.72
CA SER A 126 -2.17 3.49 -0.61
C SER A 126 -2.62 4.54 -1.63
N PHE A 127 -1.78 4.72 -2.64
CA PHE A 127 -2.04 5.58 -3.78
C PHE A 127 -1.76 4.78 -5.05
N ILE A 128 -2.65 4.87 -6.04
CA ILE A 128 -2.51 4.25 -7.35
C ILE A 128 -2.81 5.31 -8.39
N GLU A 129 -1.90 5.49 -9.33
CA GLU A 129 -2.13 6.30 -10.52
C GLU A 129 -2.11 5.40 -11.74
N VAL A 130 -3.08 5.61 -12.61
CA VAL A 130 -3.21 4.94 -13.91
C VAL A 130 -3.13 6.04 -14.97
N ASN A 131 -2.10 5.99 -15.82
CA ASN A 131 -1.87 6.99 -16.86
C ASN A 131 -1.44 6.35 -18.19
N GLU A 132 -1.41 7.15 -19.26
CA GLU A 132 -1.06 6.70 -20.60
C GLU A 132 0.44 6.44 -20.79
N GLU A 133 1.34 6.99 -19.96
CA GLU A 133 2.80 6.81 -20.13
C GLU A 133 3.28 5.39 -19.75
N GLY A 134 2.49 4.63 -19.00
CA GLY A 134 2.67 3.18 -18.84
C GLY A 134 2.24 2.35 -20.07
N THR A 135 1.75 3.01 -21.13
CA THR A 135 1.16 2.42 -22.34
C THR A 135 2.17 2.38 -23.48
N GLU A 136 3.32 1.73 -23.26
CA GLU A 136 4.24 1.40 -24.34
C GLU A 136 4.41 -0.11 -24.50
N ALA A 137 3.32 -0.87 -24.35
CA ALA A 137 3.28 -2.26 -24.79
C ALA A 137 1.84 -2.69 -25.05
N ALA A 138 1.65 -3.35 -26.20
CA ALA A 138 0.56 -4.29 -26.48
C ALA A 138 -0.86 -3.73 -26.75
N ALA A 139 -1.01 -2.95 -27.82
CA ALA A 139 -2.19 -3.11 -28.68
C ALA A 139 -1.83 -2.81 -30.14
N VAL A 140 -1.02 -3.68 -30.75
CA VAL A 140 -1.00 -3.83 -32.20
C VAL A 140 -1.55 -5.20 -32.52
N THR A 141 -2.87 -5.30 -32.70
CA THR A 141 -3.45 -6.47 -33.35
C THR A 141 -3.19 -6.34 -34.86
N ALA A 142 -1.99 -6.71 -35.31
CA ALA A 142 -1.66 -6.78 -36.73
C ALA A 142 -1.81 -8.22 -37.24
N SER A 143 -2.99 -8.57 -37.75
CA SER A 143 -3.19 -9.81 -38.50
C SER A 143 -2.93 -9.58 -39.99
N ARG A 144 -1.79 -10.06 -40.53
CA ARG A 144 -1.58 -10.17 -41.99
C ARG A 144 -2.16 -11.49 -42.49
N PHE A 145 -3.23 -11.42 -43.27
CA PHE A 145 -3.81 -12.59 -43.93
C PHE A 145 -3.23 -12.76 -45.34
N LYS A 146 -2.54 -13.89 -45.62
CA LYS A 146 -2.35 -14.39 -46.99
C LYS A 146 -3.57 -15.23 -47.37
N LEU A 147 -4.29 -14.83 -48.41
CA LEU A 147 -5.49 -15.51 -48.92
C LEU A 147 -5.10 -16.63 -49.88
N THR A 148 -5.40 -17.88 -49.51
CA THR A 148 -5.59 -19.00 -50.45
C THR A 148 -6.71 -19.89 -49.92
N GLY A 149 -7.93 -19.80 -50.48
CA GLY A 149 -9.04 -20.73 -50.18
C GLY A 149 -10.02 -20.29 -49.08
N SER A 150 -11.26 -20.80 -49.17
CA SER A 150 -12.51 -20.31 -48.57
C SER A 150 -12.73 -20.61 -47.07
N ALA A 151 -13.57 -19.73 -46.47
CA ALA A 151 -14.05 -19.65 -45.09
C ALA A 151 -13.01 -19.19 -44.04
N ARG A 152 -12.99 -17.87 -43.80
CA ARG A 152 -12.27 -17.26 -42.67
C ARG A 152 -13.09 -17.44 -41.39
N ILE A 153 -12.55 -18.15 -40.38
CA ILE A 153 -12.93 -17.90 -39.00
C ILE A 153 -12.14 -16.66 -38.58
N ILE A 154 -12.76 -15.48 -38.69
CA ILE A 154 -12.25 -14.27 -38.06
C ILE A 154 -12.78 -14.31 -36.64
N GLU A 155 -11.97 -14.72 -35.67
CA GLU A 155 -12.30 -14.45 -34.27
C GLU A 155 -12.33 -12.93 -34.12
N LYS A 156 -13.51 -12.37 -33.88
CA LYS A 156 -13.64 -10.94 -33.59
C LYS A 156 -12.80 -10.66 -32.35
N PRO A 157 -11.97 -9.60 -32.36
CA PRO A 157 -11.30 -9.15 -31.14
C PRO A 157 -12.34 -8.97 -30.04
N ILE A 158 -12.05 -9.46 -28.84
CA ILE A 158 -12.86 -9.18 -27.66
C ILE A 158 -12.46 -7.78 -27.19
N ASP A 159 -13.38 -6.83 -27.33
CA ASP A 159 -13.22 -5.51 -26.74
C ASP A 159 -13.51 -5.61 -25.24
N PHE A 160 -12.50 -5.31 -24.41
CA PHE A 160 -12.68 -5.18 -22.96
C PHE A 160 -12.87 -3.71 -22.61
N VAL A 161 -14.08 -3.34 -22.20
CA VAL A 161 -14.45 -1.98 -21.80
C VAL A 161 -14.77 -1.97 -20.31
N ALA A 162 -13.95 -1.28 -19.53
CA ALA A 162 -14.05 -1.18 -18.07
C ALA A 162 -14.81 0.09 -17.64
N ASP A 163 -16.02 0.29 -18.15
CA ASP A 163 -16.85 1.48 -17.93
C ASP A 163 -17.86 1.36 -16.77
N HIS A 164 -17.79 0.27 -16.00
CA HIS A 164 -18.65 -0.04 -14.85
C HIS A 164 -17.81 -0.71 -13.74
N PRO A 165 -18.34 -0.97 -12.52
CA PRO A 165 -17.54 -1.45 -11.40
C PRO A 165 -16.73 -2.72 -11.72
N PHE A 166 -15.43 -2.70 -11.41
CA PHE A 166 -14.53 -3.85 -11.63
C PHE A 166 -13.53 -4.05 -10.50
N LEU A 167 -13.02 -5.28 -10.38
CA LEU A 167 -11.89 -5.62 -9.50
C LEU A 167 -10.58 -5.55 -10.27
N PHE A 168 -9.52 -5.10 -9.60
CA PHE A 168 -8.18 -5.12 -10.15
C PHE A 168 -7.17 -5.72 -9.16
N LEU A 169 -6.12 -6.30 -9.72
CA LEU A 169 -4.99 -6.84 -8.97
C LEU A 169 -3.69 -6.38 -9.62
N ILE A 170 -2.73 -5.97 -8.80
CA ILE A 170 -1.36 -5.70 -9.22
C ILE A 170 -0.51 -6.80 -8.62
N ARG A 171 0.16 -7.54 -9.49
CA ARG A 171 0.95 -8.72 -9.15
C ARG A 171 2.35 -8.56 -9.71
N ASP A 172 3.35 -8.92 -8.93
CA ASP A 172 4.70 -9.15 -9.47
C ASP A 172 4.67 -10.45 -10.29
N GLU A 173 4.87 -10.36 -11.60
CA GLU A 173 4.83 -11.52 -12.49
C GLU A 173 5.90 -12.56 -12.17
N SER A 174 7.05 -12.13 -11.66
CA SER A 174 8.19 -13.02 -11.42
C SER A 174 7.98 -13.94 -10.20
N THR A 175 7.34 -13.42 -9.15
CA THR A 175 7.07 -14.17 -7.91
C THR A 175 5.64 -14.65 -7.78
N GLY A 176 4.71 -14.06 -8.55
CA GLY A 176 3.28 -14.30 -8.44
C GLY A 176 2.62 -13.63 -7.22
N VAL A 177 3.36 -12.82 -6.45
CA VAL A 177 2.84 -12.13 -5.26
C VAL A 177 1.90 -11.02 -5.68
N VAL A 178 0.69 -11.00 -5.10
CA VAL A 178 -0.24 -9.87 -5.23
C VAL A 178 0.22 -8.76 -4.30
N VAL A 179 0.59 -7.63 -4.89
CA VAL A 179 1.06 -6.44 -4.18
C VAL A 179 -0.12 -5.54 -3.81
N ILE A 180 -1.10 -5.41 -4.70
CA ILE A 180 -2.31 -4.61 -4.47
C ILE A 180 -3.53 -5.34 -5.01
N ILE A 181 -4.63 -5.25 -4.27
CA ILE A 181 -5.97 -5.64 -4.70
C ILE A 181 -6.92 -4.47 -4.44
N GLY A 182 -7.85 -4.23 -5.37
CA GLY A 182 -8.83 -3.17 -5.20
C GLY A 182 -10.09 -3.36 -6.04
N SER A 183 -11.09 -2.56 -5.72
CA SER A 183 -12.36 -2.48 -6.44
C SER A 183 -12.58 -1.04 -6.86
N LEU A 184 -12.79 -0.81 -8.16
CA LEU A 184 -13.17 0.49 -8.68
C LEU A 184 -14.68 0.52 -8.88
N LEU A 185 -15.39 1.27 -8.04
CA LEU A 185 -16.87 1.34 -8.07
C LEU A 185 -17.41 2.42 -9.00
N ASN A 186 -16.62 3.43 -9.34
CA ASN A 186 -17.02 4.48 -10.28
C ASN A 186 -15.85 4.85 -11.21
N PRO A 187 -15.70 4.14 -12.33
CA PRO A 187 -14.60 4.38 -13.28
C PRO A 187 -14.74 5.68 -14.09
N LEU A 188 -15.89 6.35 -14.03
CA LEU A 188 -16.18 7.56 -14.82
C LEU A 188 -16.03 8.86 -14.01
N ALA A 189 -15.66 8.78 -12.72
CA ALA A 189 -15.54 9.94 -11.82
C ALA A 189 -14.20 10.70 -11.92
N GLY A 190 -13.43 10.50 -12.99
CA GLY A 190 -12.11 11.11 -13.23
C GLY A 190 -12.14 12.34 -14.13
#